data_AF-A0A2T4T525-F1
#
_entry.id   AF-A0A2T4T525-F1
#
_cell.length_a   1.000
_cell.length_b   1.000
_cell.length_c   1.000
_cell.angle_alpha   90.00
_cell.angle_beta   90.00
_cell.angle_gamma   90.00
#
_symmetry.space_group_name_H-M   'P 1'
#
loop_
_entity.id
_entity.type
_entity.pdbx_description
1 polymer ?
#
loop_
_entity_poly.entity_id
_entity_poly.type
_entity_poly.pdbx_seq_one_letter_code
_entity_poly.pdbx_strand_id
1 'polypeptide(L)'
;MNMEHPYIKYAKALLVEINRLTGLEDITENLIKQELQREMEYFSLKPLGNFEGKEKVHFGYSREKNDAKNFFYLAPNVISTEMRASKLYDLLQKLKSEKLNLSASCKIPQSAMPIAGEFSAFSEKGNISRGKPSSTIYNECLAALTSLTHLKPCLQSKKENVCIIPDLEIKELMDFIRLFKILSTKNMESDILNGKVVKNMKGKKGKITYTPKRPNIFKGNFPNPPRSSALCSIALLGTIGEMIKDSETSPLAKQVIKSLENANIYMVKYGDASVFTYNHYIIRLASEGSLRQIVDSIYWCTLYNYGDREKDEPGETEKEKNEKETAYETFDLFAGRFLQLFNRPAFKDFLAFRATYPSALRLLLTTYFEDMEKIDGKVVNSAKEFGRWLNTVAYRAAKKALTDEGKSGDEERRKVKAKFLVELESSALAAKTGDALIAQIITRAGRLSNSDASFAASLFMEQAMSGELEVGKARNLLIAFLRLRQNKEESAEQFADNSGQASEQETDYSNI
;
A
#
# COMPACT_ATOMS: atom_id res chain seq x y z
N MET A 1 27.44 -22.93 -5.38
CA MET A 1 27.08 -21.52 -5.09
C MET A 1 26.85 -21.40 -3.60
N ASN A 2 27.73 -20.70 -2.87
CA ASN A 2 27.41 -20.29 -1.49
C ASN A 2 26.35 -19.20 -1.58
N MET A 3 25.07 -19.58 -1.53
CA MET A 3 23.99 -18.61 -1.41
C MET A 3 24.05 -18.02 0.00
N GLU A 4 24.64 -16.83 0.10
CA GLU A 4 24.61 -16.05 1.33
C GLU A 4 23.20 -15.49 1.55
N HIS A 5 22.69 -15.65 2.77
CA HIS A 5 21.33 -15.27 3.10
C HIS A 5 21.13 -13.74 2.98
N PRO A 6 20.05 -13.24 2.34
CA PRO A 6 19.83 -11.79 2.10
C PRO A 6 19.91 -10.92 3.37
N TYR A 7 19.41 -11.43 4.49
CA TYR A 7 19.50 -10.78 5.81
C TYR A 7 20.93 -10.51 6.28
N ILE A 8 21.88 -11.42 6.00
CA ILE A 8 23.31 -11.28 6.32
C ILE A 8 23.99 -10.39 5.29
N LYS A 9 23.66 -10.58 4.01
CA LYS A 9 24.13 -9.74 2.90
C LYS A 9 23.80 -8.26 3.12
N TYR A 10 22.60 -7.96 3.62
CA TYR A 10 22.17 -6.61 4.00
C TYR A 10 23.07 -5.98 5.06
N ALA A 11 23.38 -6.70 6.15
CA ALA A 11 24.29 -6.20 7.19
C ALA A 11 25.67 -5.88 6.64
N LYS A 12 26.21 -6.74 5.77
CA LYS A 12 27.51 -6.53 5.13
C LYS A 12 27.52 -5.27 4.26
N ALA A 13 26.53 -5.13 3.38
CA ALA A 13 26.39 -3.94 2.52
C ALA A 13 26.22 -2.66 3.36
N LEU A 14 25.44 -2.73 4.44
CA LEU A 14 25.25 -1.63 5.38
C LEU A 14 26.57 -1.19 6.03
N LEU A 15 27.37 -2.14 6.52
CA LEU A 15 28.64 -1.85 7.18
C LEU A 15 29.63 -1.19 6.23
N VAL A 16 29.71 -1.67 4.99
CA VAL A 16 30.57 -1.10 3.95
C VAL A 16 30.13 0.32 3.59
N GLU A 17 28.84 0.53 3.34
CA GLU A 17 28.31 1.83 2.90
C GLU A 17 28.42 2.90 4.00
N ILE A 18 28.06 2.57 5.25
CA ILE A 18 28.07 3.55 6.34
C ILE A 18 29.49 3.97 6.71
N ASN A 19 30.42 3.02 6.70
CA ASN A 19 31.81 3.25 7.12
C ASN A 19 32.76 3.54 5.96
N ARG A 20 32.23 3.64 4.73
CA ARG A 20 32.99 3.91 3.50
C ARG A 20 34.18 2.97 3.31
N LEU A 21 33.95 1.68 3.56
CA LEU A 21 34.99 0.65 3.43
C LEU A 21 35.29 0.36 1.96
N THR A 22 36.50 -0.14 1.67
CA THR A 22 36.92 -0.50 0.32
C THR A 22 36.43 -1.88 -0.11
N GLY A 23 36.23 -2.79 0.85
CA GLY A 23 35.68 -4.12 0.60
C GLY A 23 35.09 -4.79 1.84
N LEU A 24 34.57 -6.00 1.65
CA LEU A 24 33.98 -6.82 2.73
C LEU A 24 35.04 -7.32 3.73
N GLU A 25 36.29 -7.44 3.29
CA GLU A 25 37.41 -7.93 4.09
C GLU A 25 37.78 -6.94 5.21
N ASP A 26 37.43 -5.67 5.05
CA ASP A 26 37.69 -4.60 6.00
C ASP A 26 36.71 -4.61 7.20
N ILE A 27 35.72 -5.51 7.21
CA ILE A 27 34.73 -5.60 8.28
C ILE A 27 35.37 -6.26 9.52
N THR A 28 35.72 -5.43 10.51
CA THR A 28 36.33 -5.88 11.78
C THR A 28 35.29 -6.09 12.89
N GLU A 29 35.65 -6.88 13.91
CA GLU A 29 34.82 -7.08 15.11
C GLU A 29 34.45 -5.77 15.81
N ASN A 30 35.44 -4.88 15.96
CA ASN A 30 35.25 -3.59 16.61
C ASN A 30 34.21 -2.73 15.88
N LEU A 31 34.23 -2.78 14.54
CA LEU A 31 33.28 -2.05 13.73
C LEU A 31 31.85 -2.56 13.96
N ILE A 32 31.64 -3.87 13.93
CA ILE A 32 30.33 -4.48 14.18
C ILE A 32 29.81 -4.08 15.56
N LYS A 33 30.66 -4.09 16.59
CA LYS A 33 30.30 -3.70 17.96
C LYS A 33 29.91 -2.22 18.06
N GLN A 34 30.68 -1.33 17.44
CA GLN A 34 30.38 0.11 17.42
C GLN A 34 29.04 0.38 16.73
N GLU A 35 28.79 -0.30 15.61
CA GLU A 35 27.56 -0.18 14.83
C GLU A 35 26.34 -0.70 15.60
N LEU A 36 26.45 -1.87 16.25
CA LEU A 36 25.39 -2.39 17.13
C LEU A 36 25.08 -1.41 18.29
N GLN A 37 26.10 -0.76 18.86
CA GLN A 37 25.89 0.23 19.91
C GLN A 37 25.19 1.49 19.38
N ARG A 38 25.55 1.96 18.18
CA ARG A 38 24.90 3.11 17.56
C ARG A 38 23.44 2.82 17.23
N GLU A 39 23.15 1.65 16.66
CA GLU A 39 21.78 1.26 16.32
C GLU A 39 20.91 1.00 17.56
N MET A 40 21.53 0.71 18.71
CA MET A 40 20.80 0.57 19.98
C MET A 40 20.12 1.88 20.42
N GLU A 41 20.62 3.05 20.02
CA GLU A 41 19.95 4.33 20.30
C GLU A 41 18.58 4.44 19.61
N TYR A 42 18.33 3.65 18.56
CA TYR A 42 17.08 3.59 17.80
C TYR A 42 16.18 2.40 18.22
N PHE A 43 16.34 1.87 19.44
CA PHE A 43 15.64 0.66 19.89
C PHE A 43 14.15 0.91 20.23
N SER A 44 13.85 2.00 20.94
CA SER A 44 12.49 2.36 21.34
C SER A 44 12.16 3.81 21.04
N LEU A 45 10.86 4.15 21.10
CA LEU A 45 10.33 5.49 20.93
C LEU A 45 9.54 5.87 22.18
N LYS A 46 9.83 7.06 22.73
CA LYS A 46 9.12 7.61 23.89
C LYS A 46 8.66 9.05 23.63
N PRO A 47 7.53 9.49 24.23
CA PRO A 47 7.08 10.86 24.10
C PRO A 47 8.09 11.84 24.75
N LEU A 48 8.39 12.93 24.06
CA LEU A 48 9.21 14.03 24.59
C LEU A 48 8.33 15.01 25.34
N GLY A 49 8.49 15.06 26.66
CA GLY A 49 7.79 15.99 27.54
C GLY A 49 6.35 15.59 27.88
N ASN A 50 5.65 16.48 28.59
CA ASN A 50 4.28 16.23 29.02
C ASN A 50 3.30 16.34 27.83
N PHE A 51 2.37 15.39 27.75
CA PHE A 51 1.33 15.28 26.71
C PHE A 51 -0.09 15.54 27.24
N GLU A 52 -0.26 15.75 28.55
CA GLU A 52 -1.57 16.07 29.11
C GLU A 52 -2.14 17.37 28.51
N GLY A 53 -3.41 17.33 28.11
CA GLY A 53 -4.11 18.48 27.51
C GLY A 53 -3.80 18.74 26.04
N LYS A 54 -2.71 18.19 25.49
CA LYS A 54 -2.26 18.42 24.11
C LYS A 54 -3.00 17.55 23.09
N GLU A 55 -3.01 17.97 21.83
CA GLU A 55 -3.56 17.20 20.70
C GLU A 55 -2.52 16.28 20.04
N LYS A 56 -1.25 16.67 20.08
CA LYS A 56 -0.11 15.93 19.54
C LYS A 56 1.04 15.93 20.54
N VAL A 57 1.86 14.90 20.48
CA VAL A 57 3.14 14.80 21.20
C VAL A 57 4.21 14.33 20.24
N HIS A 58 5.40 14.91 20.35
CA HIS A 58 6.57 14.50 19.58
C HIS A 58 7.25 13.32 20.27
N PHE A 59 7.66 12.31 19.53
CA PHE A 59 8.40 11.16 20.05
C PHE A 59 9.88 11.29 19.73
N GLY A 60 10.74 10.82 20.64
CA GLY A 60 12.18 10.70 20.41
C GLY A 60 12.63 9.25 20.51
N TYR A 61 13.68 8.92 19.78
CA TYR A 61 14.37 7.65 19.91
C TYR A 61 15.04 7.51 21.27
N SER A 62 15.11 6.28 21.76
CA SER A 62 15.69 5.94 23.05
C SER A 62 16.35 4.56 23.00
N ARG A 63 17.49 4.45 23.67
CA ARG A 63 18.16 3.17 23.94
C ARG A 63 17.47 2.30 24.99
N GLU A 64 16.46 2.82 25.67
CA GLU A 64 15.78 2.10 26.74
C GLU A 64 14.95 0.93 26.20
N LYS A 65 14.79 -0.10 27.03
CA LYS A 65 13.90 -1.23 26.74
C LYS A 65 12.45 -0.74 26.59
N ASN A 66 11.70 -1.32 25.66
CA ASN A 66 10.32 -0.94 25.43
C ASN A 66 9.43 -1.27 26.64
N ASP A 67 8.50 -0.37 26.94
CA ASP A 67 7.48 -0.53 27.98
C ASP A 67 6.18 0.14 27.53
N ALA A 68 5.32 -0.65 26.89
CA ALA A 68 4.07 -0.17 26.33
C ALA A 68 3.10 0.42 27.38
N LYS A 69 3.24 0.03 28.67
CA LYS A 69 2.40 0.58 29.76
C LYS A 69 2.72 2.05 30.04
N ASN A 70 3.99 2.42 29.87
CA ASN A 70 4.49 3.78 30.02
C ASN A 70 4.61 4.51 28.67
N PHE A 71 3.94 4.01 27.62
CA PHE A 71 3.95 4.54 26.26
C PHE A 71 5.33 4.55 25.60
N PHE A 72 6.23 3.65 26.03
CA PHE A 72 7.54 3.43 25.41
C PHE A 72 7.40 2.30 24.41
N TYR A 73 7.25 2.66 23.14
CA TYR A 73 6.96 1.72 22.07
C TYR A 73 8.24 1.16 21.48
N LEU A 74 8.21 -0.12 21.07
CA LEU A 74 9.29 -0.69 20.28
C LEU A 74 9.36 0.02 18.92
N ALA A 75 10.53 0.49 18.51
CA ALA A 75 10.66 1.21 17.25
C ALA A 75 10.39 0.28 16.04
N PRO A 76 9.78 0.75 14.94
CA PRO A 76 9.37 -0.09 13.82
C PRO A 76 10.55 -0.75 13.10
N ASN A 77 11.75 -0.16 13.18
CA ASN A 77 12.99 -0.74 12.67
C ASN A 77 13.46 -1.98 13.43
N VAL A 78 12.99 -2.21 14.66
CA VAL A 78 13.37 -3.40 15.43
C VAL A 78 12.44 -4.56 15.06
N ILE A 79 12.97 -5.57 14.36
CA ILE A 79 12.17 -6.69 13.83
C ILE A 79 11.91 -7.72 14.93
N SER A 80 10.98 -7.37 15.81
CA SER A 80 10.49 -8.20 16.91
C SER A 80 9.06 -7.82 17.25
N THR A 81 8.41 -8.65 18.05
CA THR A 81 7.17 -8.26 18.75
C THR A 81 7.54 -7.54 20.05
N GLU A 82 6.66 -6.67 20.55
CA GLU A 82 6.88 -5.94 21.82
C GLU A 82 7.14 -6.89 23.00
N MET A 83 6.52 -8.08 23.00
CA MET A 83 6.70 -9.08 24.04
C MET A 83 8.07 -9.79 23.96
N ARG A 84 8.59 -10.00 22.75
CA ARG A 84 9.84 -10.76 22.51
C ARG A 84 11.06 -9.86 22.38
N ALA A 85 10.89 -8.54 22.28
CA ALA A 85 11.97 -7.57 22.13
C ALA A 85 12.95 -7.58 23.31
N SER A 86 12.50 -7.97 24.50
CA SER A 86 13.35 -8.21 25.66
C SER A 86 14.51 -9.16 25.37
N LYS A 87 14.26 -10.25 24.63
CA LYS A 87 15.29 -11.24 24.29
C LYS A 87 16.36 -10.67 23.35
N LEU A 88 15.95 -9.83 22.40
CA LEU A 88 16.88 -9.13 21.52
C LEU A 88 17.69 -8.11 22.32
N TYR A 89 17.05 -7.34 23.19
CA TYR A 89 17.75 -6.39 24.07
C TYR A 89 18.81 -7.08 24.94
N ASP A 90 18.44 -8.18 25.59
CA ASP A 90 19.35 -8.94 26.45
C ASP A 90 20.51 -9.58 25.66
N LEU A 91 20.24 -10.02 24.41
CA LEU A 91 21.29 -10.50 23.50
C LEU A 91 22.30 -9.38 23.19
N LEU A 92 21.83 -8.17 22.90
CA LEU A 92 22.70 -7.03 22.57
C LEU A 92 23.56 -6.61 23.76
N GLN A 93 23.02 -6.65 24.98
CA GLN A 93 23.82 -6.40 26.18
C GLN A 93 24.94 -7.42 26.35
N LYS A 94 24.69 -8.70 26.06
CA LYS A 94 25.73 -9.75 26.10
C LYS A 94 26.81 -9.54 25.05
N LEU A 95 26.40 -9.23 23.81
CA LEU A 95 27.33 -8.95 22.71
C LEU A 95 28.23 -7.74 22.98
N LYS A 96 27.81 -6.83 23.87
CA LYS A 96 28.59 -5.66 24.31
C LYS A 96 29.68 -6.01 25.33
N SER A 97 29.41 -6.93 26.26
CA SER A 97 30.28 -7.19 27.42
C SER A 97 31.39 -8.21 27.18
N GLU A 98 31.27 -9.07 26.16
CA GLU A 98 32.18 -10.21 25.95
C GLU A 98 33.23 -9.95 24.85
N LYS A 99 34.45 -10.47 25.04
CA LYS A 99 35.39 -10.70 23.92
C LYS A 99 34.78 -11.84 23.09
N LEU A 100 34.31 -11.52 21.88
CA LEU A 100 33.57 -12.47 21.06
C LEU A 100 34.55 -13.18 20.13
N ASN A 101 34.66 -14.50 20.23
CA ASN A 101 35.31 -15.25 19.17
C ASN A 101 34.33 -15.37 17.99
N LEU A 102 34.43 -14.46 17.03
CA LEU A 102 33.55 -14.38 15.86
C LEU A 102 33.46 -15.68 15.05
N SER A 103 34.51 -16.51 15.07
CA SER A 103 34.56 -17.79 14.36
C SER A 103 33.88 -18.95 15.11
N ALA A 104 33.56 -18.77 16.39
CA ALA A 104 32.94 -19.81 17.19
C ALA A 104 31.53 -20.14 16.69
N SER A 105 31.19 -21.42 16.74
CA SER A 105 29.84 -21.89 16.41
C SER A 105 28.87 -21.55 17.54
N CYS A 106 27.72 -20.97 17.18
CA CYS A 106 26.62 -20.66 18.07
C CYS A 106 25.28 -21.10 17.47
N LYS A 107 24.27 -21.28 18.32
CA LYS A 107 22.88 -21.48 17.89
C LYS A 107 22.25 -20.11 17.65
N ILE A 108 21.84 -19.80 16.42
CA ILE A 108 21.22 -18.52 16.11
C ILE A 108 19.84 -18.48 16.77
N PRO A 109 19.59 -17.51 17.68
CA PRO A 109 18.26 -17.33 18.26
C PRO A 109 17.37 -16.55 17.28
N GLN A 110 16.07 -16.85 17.34
CA GLN A 110 15.05 -16.11 16.59
C GLN A 110 15.01 -14.60 16.92
N SER A 111 15.52 -14.21 18.09
CA SER A 111 15.68 -12.80 18.45
C SER A 111 16.75 -12.09 17.60
N ALA A 112 17.84 -12.77 17.22
CA ALA A 112 18.88 -12.20 16.36
C ALA A 112 18.43 -12.21 14.89
N MET A 113 17.89 -13.35 14.44
CA MET A 113 17.40 -13.55 13.08
C MET A 113 15.93 -13.98 13.14
N PRO A 114 14.97 -13.09 12.80
CA PRO A 114 13.53 -13.33 12.97
C PRO A 114 13.00 -14.61 12.32
N ILE A 115 13.66 -15.06 11.25
CA ILE A 115 13.32 -16.24 10.44
C ILE A 115 14.07 -17.50 10.85
N ALA A 116 14.95 -17.44 11.86
CA ALA A 116 15.59 -18.62 12.42
C ALA A 116 14.55 -19.42 13.24
N GLY A 117 13.80 -20.26 12.53
CA GLY A 117 12.81 -21.17 13.10
C GLY A 117 13.43 -22.32 13.89
N GLU A 118 12.63 -22.93 14.74
CA GLU A 118 12.97 -24.19 15.41
C GLU A 118 12.64 -25.36 14.46
N PHE A 119 13.44 -26.42 14.50
CA PHE A 119 13.16 -27.65 13.77
C PHE A 119 13.17 -28.85 14.73
N SER A 120 12.52 -29.94 14.34
CA SER A 120 12.56 -31.18 15.13
C SER A 120 13.96 -31.80 15.04
N ALA A 121 14.60 -31.99 16.19
CA ALA A 121 15.91 -32.61 16.31
C ALA A 121 15.77 -33.93 17.07
N PHE A 122 16.26 -35.01 16.46
CA PHE A 122 16.23 -36.36 17.01
C PHE A 122 17.59 -36.69 17.62
N SER A 123 17.60 -37.16 18.87
CA SER A 123 18.84 -37.65 19.49
C SER A 123 19.01 -39.16 19.25
N GLU A 124 20.25 -39.64 19.32
CA GLU A 124 20.56 -41.07 19.23
C GLU A 124 19.89 -41.91 20.33
N LYS A 125 19.50 -41.28 21.45
CA LYS A 125 18.75 -41.91 22.55
C LYS A 125 17.23 -41.97 22.30
N GLY A 126 16.77 -41.60 21.10
CA GLY A 126 15.35 -41.59 20.73
C GLY A 126 14.54 -40.39 21.25
N ASN A 127 15.19 -39.37 21.80
CA ASN A 127 14.48 -38.18 22.30
C ASN A 127 14.21 -37.20 21.16
N ILE A 128 12.97 -36.72 21.08
CA ILE A 128 12.57 -35.63 20.18
C ILE A 128 12.78 -34.30 20.93
N SER A 129 13.58 -33.41 20.36
CA SER A 129 13.89 -32.09 20.91
C SER A 129 13.68 -31.00 19.86
N ARG A 130 13.70 -29.74 20.28
CA ARG A 130 13.65 -28.59 19.37
C ARG A 130 15.07 -28.11 19.07
N GLY A 131 15.54 -28.39 17.86
CA GLY A 131 16.79 -27.90 17.30
C GLY A 131 16.69 -26.45 16.88
N LYS A 132 17.83 -25.76 16.91
CA LYS A 132 18.01 -24.41 16.37
C LYS A 132 19.14 -24.43 15.35
N PRO A 133 19.06 -23.60 14.30
CA PRO A 133 20.13 -23.53 13.31
C PRO A 133 21.43 -23.07 13.96
N SER A 134 22.52 -23.75 13.63
CA SER A 134 23.87 -23.38 14.06
C SER A 134 24.58 -22.56 12.98
N SER A 135 25.27 -21.51 13.38
CA SER A 135 26.17 -20.74 12.50
C SER A 135 27.30 -20.15 13.33
N THR A 136 28.00 -19.15 12.82
CA THR A 136 29.05 -18.44 13.55
C THR A 136 28.49 -17.25 14.35
N ILE A 137 29.19 -16.87 15.42
CA ILE A 137 28.90 -15.64 16.19
C ILE A 137 28.94 -14.41 15.27
N TYR A 138 29.81 -14.41 14.26
CA TYR A 138 29.83 -13.38 13.21
C TYR A 138 28.48 -13.21 12.52
N ASN A 139 27.88 -14.30 12.05
CA ASN A 139 26.57 -14.26 11.39
C ASN A 139 25.45 -13.89 12.36
N GLU A 140 25.53 -14.28 13.63
CA GLU A 140 24.59 -13.85 14.67
C GLU A 140 24.65 -12.32 14.87
N CYS A 141 25.85 -11.74 14.94
CA CYS A 141 26.02 -10.29 15.08
C CYS A 141 25.50 -9.53 13.85
N LEU A 142 25.80 -10.02 12.64
CA LEU A 142 25.28 -9.42 11.41
C LEU A 142 23.76 -9.51 11.33
N ALA A 143 23.17 -10.66 11.68
CA ALA A 143 21.72 -10.79 11.74
C ALA A 143 21.11 -9.82 12.77
N ALA A 144 21.69 -9.71 13.96
CA ALA A 144 21.22 -8.78 14.97
C ALA A 144 21.29 -7.32 14.47
N LEU A 145 22.34 -6.95 13.73
CA LEU A 145 22.48 -5.63 13.11
C LEU A 145 21.35 -5.36 12.09
N THR A 146 21.08 -6.30 11.18
CA THR A 146 19.95 -6.17 10.24
C THR A 146 18.62 -6.09 10.99
N SER A 147 18.45 -6.80 12.10
CA SER A 147 17.23 -6.70 12.92
C SER A 147 17.03 -5.35 13.61
N LEU A 148 18.10 -4.57 13.80
CA LEU A 148 18.04 -3.29 14.52
C LEU A 148 18.06 -2.07 13.63
N THR A 149 18.85 -2.11 12.55
CA THR A 149 19.23 -0.89 11.83
C THR A 149 18.02 -0.05 11.44
N HIS A 150 18.08 1.27 11.67
CA HIS A 150 17.05 2.21 11.22
C HIS A 150 17.12 2.48 9.70
N LEU A 151 18.25 2.15 9.07
CA LEU A 151 18.52 2.32 7.64
C LEU A 151 18.06 1.11 6.83
N LYS A 152 16.87 0.60 7.15
CA LYS A 152 16.13 -0.36 6.31
C LYS A 152 14.66 0.01 6.26
N PRO A 153 13.97 -0.20 5.13
CA PRO A 153 12.54 0.07 5.04
C PRO A 153 11.76 -0.83 6.00
N CYS A 154 10.99 -0.21 6.89
CA CYS A 154 10.25 -0.87 7.96
C CYS A 154 8.90 -0.21 8.20
N LEU A 155 7.94 -1.02 8.64
CA LEU A 155 6.62 -0.59 9.09
C LEU A 155 6.09 -1.50 10.21
N GLN A 156 4.93 -1.15 10.76
CA GLN A 156 4.17 -2.02 11.63
C GLN A 156 2.86 -2.46 10.95
N SER A 157 2.62 -3.77 10.86
CA SER A 157 1.38 -4.37 10.38
C SER A 157 0.75 -5.21 11.49
N LYS A 158 -0.51 -4.92 11.86
CA LYS A 158 -1.27 -5.65 12.90
C LYS A 158 -0.47 -5.90 14.21
N LYS A 159 0.32 -4.91 14.64
CA LYS A 159 1.20 -4.89 15.84
C LYS A 159 2.53 -5.65 15.71
N GLU A 160 2.85 -6.16 14.54
CA GLU A 160 4.14 -6.78 14.23
C GLU A 160 4.98 -5.84 13.38
N ASN A 161 6.27 -5.72 13.72
CA ASN A 161 7.19 -4.95 12.91
C ASN A 161 7.66 -5.80 11.72
N VAL A 162 7.63 -5.20 10.54
CA VAL A 162 7.95 -5.83 9.25
C VAL A 162 9.01 -5.00 8.56
N CYS A 163 10.04 -5.64 8.01
CA CYS A 163 11.00 -4.98 7.11
C CYS A 163 10.93 -5.53 5.69
N ILE A 164 11.45 -4.74 4.77
CA ILE A 164 11.54 -5.05 3.34
C ILE A 164 13.02 -5.10 2.98
N ILE A 165 13.50 -6.26 2.51
CA ILE A 165 14.90 -6.48 2.14
C ILE A 165 14.93 -7.05 0.71
N PRO A 166 15.44 -6.30 -0.27
CA PRO A 166 15.64 -6.83 -1.61
C PRO A 166 16.89 -7.72 -1.64
N ASP A 167 16.79 -8.87 -2.29
CA ASP A 167 17.94 -9.75 -2.55
C ASP A 167 18.64 -9.30 -3.82
N LEU A 168 19.59 -8.38 -3.62
CA LEU A 168 20.42 -7.79 -4.66
C LEU A 168 21.87 -8.23 -4.50
N GLU A 169 22.69 -7.94 -5.51
CA GLU A 169 24.14 -8.01 -5.35
C GLU A 169 24.65 -6.88 -4.44
N ILE A 170 25.83 -7.08 -3.83
CA ILE A 170 26.31 -6.19 -2.76
C ILE A 170 26.40 -4.73 -3.19
N LYS A 171 26.87 -4.46 -4.42
CA LYS A 171 26.97 -3.10 -4.96
C LYS A 171 25.60 -2.44 -5.10
N GLU A 172 24.63 -3.15 -5.68
CA GLU A 172 23.27 -2.66 -5.86
C GLU A 172 22.55 -2.47 -4.52
N LEU A 173 22.87 -3.32 -3.54
CA LEU A 173 22.34 -3.21 -2.18
C LEU A 173 22.92 -2.00 -1.44
N MET A 174 24.19 -1.66 -1.67
CA MET A 174 24.79 -0.42 -1.18
C MET A 174 24.08 0.80 -1.77
N ASP A 175 23.82 0.81 -3.09
CA ASP A 175 23.07 1.88 -3.74
C ASP A 175 21.65 2.03 -3.16
N PHE A 176 20.98 0.90 -2.90
CA PHE A 176 19.67 0.88 -2.23
C PHE A 176 19.73 1.48 -0.82
N ILE A 177 20.71 1.07 0.00
CA ILE A 177 20.91 1.58 1.37
C ILE A 177 21.24 3.07 1.36
N ARG A 178 22.11 3.50 0.44
CA ARG A 178 22.49 4.91 0.26
C ARG A 178 21.28 5.76 -0.10
N LEU A 179 20.46 5.31 -1.04
CA LEU A 179 19.23 5.99 -1.42
C LEU A 179 18.24 6.04 -0.24
N PHE A 180 18.08 4.92 0.47
CA PHE A 180 17.19 4.84 1.62
C PHE A 180 17.63 5.75 2.77
N LYS A 181 18.95 5.91 2.97
CA LYS A 181 19.50 6.88 3.94
C LYS A 181 19.09 8.30 3.60
N ILE A 182 19.20 8.71 2.34
CA ILE A 182 18.74 10.03 1.87
C ILE A 182 17.24 10.21 2.12
N LEU A 183 16.43 9.18 1.79
CA LEU A 183 14.99 9.18 2.06
C LEU A 183 14.68 9.33 3.54
N SER A 184 15.36 8.57 4.40
CA SER A 184 15.14 8.56 5.84
C SER A 184 15.47 9.93 6.44
N THR A 185 16.56 10.57 6.02
CA THR A 185 16.91 11.93 6.46
C THR A 185 15.85 12.95 6.05
N LYS A 186 15.44 12.98 4.78
CA LYS A 186 14.32 13.83 4.31
C LYS A 186 13.02 13.57 5.08
N ASN A 187 12.78 12.31 5.48
CA ASN A 187 11.59 11.92 6.21
C ASN A 187 11.60 12.39 7.68
N MET A 188 12.76 12.40 8.34
CA MET A 188 12.91 12.87 9.72
C MET A 188 12.62 14.37 9.86
N GLU A 189 12.76 15.14 8.79
CA GLU A 189 12.38 16.57 8.73
C GLU A 189 10.85 16.77 8.74
N SER A 190 10.07 15.70 8.56
CA SER A 190 8.61 15.75 8.55
C SER A 190 7.97 15.45 9.91
N ASP A 191 6.65 15.63 9.99
CA ASP A 191 5.77 15.36 11.14
C ASP A 191 5.69 13.86 11.54
N ILE A 192 6.62 13.01 11.09
CA ILE A 192 6.52 11.55 11.20
C ILE A 192 6.67 11.02 12.63
N LEU A 193 7.43 11.73 13.47
CA LEU A 193 7.60 11.42 14.89
C LEU A 193 6.48 12.00 15.77
N ASN A 194 5.47 12.66 15.18
CA ASN A 194 4.33 13.17 15.92
C ASN A 194 3.25 12.09 16.09
N GLY A 195 2.87 11.81 17.33
CA GLY A 195 1.72 10.98 17.69
C GLY A 195 0.53 11.82 18.12
N LYS A 196 -0.69 11.39 17.77
CA LYS A 196 -1.94 12.01 18.23
C LYS A 196 -2.22 11.63 19.68
N VAL A 197 -2.67 12.56 20.51
CA VAL A 197 -3.06 12.29 21.89
C VAL A 197 -4.58 12.17 21.96
N VAL A 198 -5.08 11.04 22.47
CA VAL A 198 -6.51 10.81 22.64
C VAL A 198 -6.90 11.06 24.09
N LYS A 199 -7.97 11.84 24.28
CA LYS A 199 -8.59 12.08 25.57
C LYS A 199 -9.65 11.01 25.81
N ASN A 200 -9.45 10.17 26.82
CA ASN A 200 -10.38 9.12 27.21
C ASN A 200 -11.02 9.50 28.56
N MET A 201 -12.35 9.59 28.60
CA MET A 201 -13.09 9.66 29.86
C MET A 201 -13.45 8.24 30.30
N LYS A 202 -12.86 7.76 31.40
CA LYS A 202 -13.18 6.43 31.96
C LYS A 202 -13.75 6.54 33.39
N GLY A 203 -14.92 5.93 33.60
CA GLY A 203 -15.50 5.61 34.93
C GLY A 203 -16.52 6.62 35.50
N LYS A 204 -17.29 6.17 36.52
CA LYS A 204 -18.37 6.90 37.24
C LYS A 204 -17.96 8.24 37.91
N LYS A 205 -16.69 8.66 37.81
CA LYS A 205 -16.14 9.90 38.38
C LYS A 205 -15.50 10.85 37.35
N GLY A 206 -15.64 10.59 36.04
CA GLY A 206 -15.20 11.53 35.00
C GLY A 206 -13.69 11.82 34.94
N LYS A 207 -12.83 10.93 35.43
CA LYS A 207 -11.37 11.16 35.41
C LYS A 207 -10.87 11.13 33.95
N ILE A 208 -10.36 12.26 33.48
CA ILE A 208 -9.82 12.42 32.13
C ILE A 208 -8.44 11.77 32.09
N THR A 209 -8.24 10.82 31.19
CA THR A 209 -6.94 10.19 30.93
C THR A 209 -6.48 10.52 29.52
N TYR A 210 -5.21 10.86 29.38
CA TYR A 210 -4.59 11.16 28.09
C TYR A 210 -3.76 9.96 27.65
N THR A 211 -3.94 9.52 26.41
CA THR A 211 -3.19 8.38 25.85
C THR A 211 -2.53 8.81 24.54
N PRO A 212 -1.20 8.93 24.49
CA PRO A 212 -0.50 9.22 23.25
C PRO A 212 -0.55 7.98 22.35
N LYS A 213 -1.06 8.13 21.13
CA LYS A 213 -1.01 7.09 20.09
C LYS A 213 0.39 7.04 19.48
N ARG A 214 0.73 5.87 18.92
CA ARG A 214 1.97 5.65 18.17
C ARG A 214 2.17 6.74 17.09
N PRO A 215 3.39 7.26 16.91
CA PRO A 215 3.71 8.22 15.87
C PRO A 215 3.56 7.64 14.46
N ASN A 216 3.50 8.50 13.44
CA ASN A 216 3.30 8.08 12.05
C ASN A 216 4.42 7.20 11.49
N ILE A 217 5.61 7.19 12.10
CA ILE A 217 6.74 6.32 11.71
C ILE A 217 6.38 4.83 11.74
N PHE A 218 5.38 4.44 12.54
CA PHE A 218 4.87 3.07 12.56
C PHE A 218 4.16 2.66 11.27
N LYS A 219 3.72 3.61 10.43
CA LYS A 219 3.14 3.31 9.10
C LYS A 219 4.22 3.02 8.07
N GLY A 220 5.41 3.56 8.26
CA GLY A 220 6.59 3.36 7.42
C GLY A 220 7.67 4.38 7.78
N ASN A 221 8.94 3.99 7.80
CA ASN A 221 10.07 4.89 8.09
C ASN A 221 10.64 5.61 6.86
N PHE A 222 9.86 5.73 5.79
CA PHE A 222 10.18 6.47 4.56
C PHE A 222 9.11 7.53 4.27
N PRO A 223 9.40 8.55 3.43
CA PRO A 223 8.46 9.62 3.13
C PRO A 223 7.13 9.12 2.59
N ASN A 224 6.04 9.73 3.03
CA ASN A 224 4.67 9.44 2.61
C ASN A 224 4.32 7.94 2.73
N PRO A 225 4.45 7.35 3.93
CA PRO A 225 4.07 5.96 4.10
C PRO A 225 2.57 5.80 3.85
N PRO A 226 2.14 4.68 3.25
CA PRO A 226 0.74 4.51 2.91
C PRO A 226 -0.07 4.41 4.19
N ARG A 227 -1.33 4.82 4.10
CA ARG A 227 -2.26 4.71 5.24
C ARG A 227 -2.63 3.27 5.58
N SER A 228 -2.52 2.37 4.61
CA SER A 228 -2.72 0.93 4.77
C SER A 228 -1.40 0.18 4.71
N SER A 229 -1.14 -0.69 5.68
CA SER A 229 0.08 -1.50 5.72
C SER A 229 0.18 -2.50 4.55
N ALA A 230 -0.96 -2.90 3.98
CA ALA A 230 -1.03 -3.81 2.85
C ALA A 230 -0.37 -3.25 1.56
N LEU A 231 -0.32 -1.93 1.42
CA LEU A 231 0.24 -1.25 0.25
C LEU A 231 1.72 -0.86 0.44
N CYS A 232 2.33 -1.20 1.58
CA CYS A 232 3.63 -0.64 1.98
C CYS A 232 4.79 -0.97 1.05
N SER A 233 4.87 -2.20 0.55
CA SER A 233 5.92 -2.56 -0.41
C SER A 233 5.80 -1.79 -1.72
N ILE A 234 4.59 -1.55 -2.22
CA ILE A 234 4.41 -0.78 -3.45
C ILE A 234 4.58 0.72 -3.19
N ALA A 235 4.18 1.20 -2.01
CA ALA A 235 4.39 2.58 -1.61
C ALA A 235 5.89 2.93 -1.51
N LEU A 236 6.72 2.03 -0.97
CA LEU A 236 8.18 2.22 -0.95
C LEU A 236 8.73 2.43 -2.37
N LEU A 237 8.32 1.57 -3.32
CA LEU A 237 8.72 1.70 -4.72
C LEU A 237 8.20 3.02 -5.33
N GLY A 238 6.97 3.43 -5.00
CA GLY A 238 6.41 4.72 -5.40
C GLY A 238 7.19 5.92 -4.86
N THR A 239 7.62 5.86 -3.60
CA THR A 239 8.47 6.90 -2.96
C THR A 239 9.84 6.98 -3.61
N ILE A 240 10.46 5.83 -3.93
CA ILE A 240 11.72 5.79 -4.69
C ILE A 240 11.51 6.39 -6.09
N GLY A 241 10.41 6.06 -6.77
CA GLY A 241 10.06 6.59 -8.10
C GLY A 241 9.84 8.09 -8.11
N GLU A 242 9.34 8.67 -7.03
CA GLU A 242 9.17 10.11 -6.94
C GLU A 242 10.50 10.86 -6.87
N MET A 243 11.55 10.27 -6.28
CA MET A 243 12.90 10.86 -6.23
C MET A 243 13.52 11.03 -7.62
N ILE A 244 12.96 10.41 -8.66
CA ILE A 244 13.39 10.63 -10.05
C ILE A 244 13.14 12.08 -10.48
N LYS A 245 12.14 12.74 -9.90
CA LYS A 245 11.78 14.13 -10.18
C LYS A 245 12.80 15.12 -9.61
N ASP A 246 13.54 14.73 -8.56
CA ASP A 246 14.60 15.53 -7.95
C ASP A 246 15.92 15.33 -8.74
N SER A 247 16.48 16.40 -9.29
CA SER A 247 17.68 16.34 -10.15
C SER A 247 18.89 15.69 -9.48
N GLU A 248 19.10 15.92 -8.18
CA GLU A 248 20.24 15.40 -7.42
C GLU A 248 20.14 13.89 -7.15
N THR A 249 18.95 13.36 -6.90
CA THR A 249 18.74 11.95 -6.54
C THR A 249 18.32 11.08 -7.72
N SER A 250 17.95 11.69 -8.84
CA SER A 250 17.44 11.01 -10.04
C SER A 250 18.35 9.88 -10.56
N PRO A 251 19.69 10.06 -10.70
CA PRO A 251 20.54 8.99 -11.23
C PRO A 251 20.56 7.74 -10.34
N LEU A 252 20.69 7.94 -9.02
CA LEU A 252 20.71 6.85 -8.03
C LEU A 252 19.35 6.17 -7.95
N ALA A 253 18.25 6.94 -7.95
CA ALA A 253 16.89 6.41 -7.92
C ALA A 253 16.59 5.52 -9.15
N LYS A 254 17.01 5.95 -10.35
CA LYS A 254 16.86 5.15 -11.58
C LYS A 254 17.68 3.85 -11.53
N GLN A 255 18.90 3.90 -11.01
CA GLN A 255 19.74 2.71 -10.83
C GLN A 255 19.09 1.71 -9.87
N VAL A 256 18.60 2.20 -8.72
CA VAL A 256 17.92 1.35 -7.72
C VAL A 256 16.62 0.76 -8.26
N ILE A 257 15.79 1.53 -8.97
CA ILE A 257 14.55 0.97 -9.56
C ILE A 257 14.87 -0.11 -10.59
N LYS A 258 15.94 0.08 -11.37
CA LYS A 258 16.39 -0.92 -12.32
C LYS A 258 16.94 -2.18 -11.63
N SER A 259 17.67 -2.06 -10.53
CA SER A 259 18.16 -3.24 -9.79
C SER A 259 17.03 -4.01 -9.12
N LEU A 260 15.92 -3.35 -8.77
CA LEU A 260 14.72 -4.01 -8.24
C LEU A 260 13.91 -4.77 -9.31
N GLU A 261 14.24 -4.62 -10.60
CA GLU A 261 13.59 -5.36 -11.68
C GLU A 261 13.95 -6.85 -11.59
N ASN A 262 12.95 -7.72 -11.49
CA ASN A 262 13.10 -9.18 -11.30
C ASN A 262 13.82 -9.62 -10.01
N ALA A 263 14.16 -8.71 -9.11
CA ALA A 263 14.76 -9.05 -7.82
C ALA A 263 13.72 -9.66 -6.87
N ASN A 264 14.13 -10.69 -6.12
CA ASN A 264 13.32 -11.23 -5.04
C ASN A 264 13.35 -10.28 -3.85
N ILE A 265 12.18 -9.96 -3.31
CA ILE A 265 12.05 -9.04 -2.18
C ILE A 265 11.45 -9.80 -1.00
N TYR A 266 12.18 -9.77 0.10
CA TYR A 266 11.82 -10.42 1.34
C TYR A 266 11.08 -9.43 2.24
N MET A 267 9.82 -9.73 2.56
CA MET A 267 9.11 -9.11 3.68
C MET A 267 9.28 -9.99 4.90
N VAL A 268 10.09 -9.52 5.85
CA VAL A 268 10.46 -10.28 7.04
C VAL A 268 9.74 -9.72 8.25
N LYS A 269 9.11 -10.61 9.03
CA LYS A 269 8.52 -10.31 10.34
C LYS A 269 8.98 -11.36 11.35
N TYR A 270 8.61 -11.20 12.61
CA TYR A 270 9.06 -12.12 13.65
C TYR A 270 8.47 -13.53 13.49
N GLY A 271 9.30 -14.46 13.01
CA GLY A 271 8.94 -15.87 12.80
C GLY A 271 8.31 -16.21 11.47
N ASP A 272 8.29 -15.28 10.53
CA ASP A 272 7.71 -15.50 9.21
C ASP A 272 8.37 -14.58 8.19
N ALA A 273 8.44 -15.05 6.95
CA ALA A 273 8.91 -14.25 5.84
C ALA A 273 8.14 -14.64 4.57
N SER A 274 7.82 -13.63 3.78
CA SER A 274 7.22 -13.80 2.47
C SER A 274 8.14 -13.20 1.41
N VAL A 275 8.12 -13.80 0.23
CA VAL A 275 8.91 -13.36 -0.92
C VAL A 275 7.96 -12.95 -2.02
N PHE A 276 8.25 -11.83 -2.67
CA PHE A 276 7.53 -11.37 -3.84
C PHE A 276 8.49 -10.66 -4.80
N THR A 277 8.05 -10.45 -6.03
CA THR A 277 8.75 -9.64 -7.03
C THR A 277 7.80 -8.55 -7.51
N TYR A 278 8.34 -7.43 -7.99
CA TYR A 278 7.53 -6.42 -8.66
C TYR A 278 7.34 -6.80 -10.13
N ASN A 279 6.11 -6.70 -10.61
CA ASN A 279 5.84 -6.79 -12.04
C ASN A 279 6.50 -5.61 -12.80
N HIS A 280 7.01 -5.86 -14.01
CA HIS A 280 7.72 -4.86 -14.81
C HIS A 280 6.85 -3.64 -15.16
N TYR A 281 5.52 -3.79 -15.29
CA TYR A 281 4.62 -2.66 -15.53
C TYR A 281 4.55 -1.71 -14.32
N ILE A 282 4.63 -2.23 -13.09
CA ILE A 282 4.68 -1.38 -11.89
C ILE A 282 6.04 -0.72 -11.73
N ILE A 283 7.13 -1.42 -12.06
CA ILE A 283 8.48 -0.83 -12.14
C ILE A 283 8.50 0.33 -13.15
N ARG A 284 7.83 0.19 -14.30
CA ARG A 284 7.70 1.26 -15.30
C ARG A 284 6.94 2.46 -14.75
N LEU A 285 5.77 2.25 -14.11
CA LEU A 285 5.00 3.32 -13.45
C LEU A 285 5.78 4.04 -12.35
N ALA A 286 6.66 3.32 -11.64
CA ALA A 286 7.58 3.90 -10.65
C ALA A 286 8.67 4.74 -11.33
N SER A 287 9.25 4.23 -12.43
CA SER A 287 10.28 4.91 -13.22
C SER A 287 9.80 6.23 -13.84
N GLU A 288 8.49 6.32 -14.12
CA GLU A 288 7.82 7.54 -14.60
C GLU A 288 7.41 8.49 -13.45
N GLY A 289 7.54 8.08 -12.19
CA GLY A 289 7.18 8.90 -11.03
C GLY A 289 5.67 9.07 -10.80
N SER A 290 4.84 8.22 -11.41
CA SER A 290 3.38 8.23 -11.29
C SER A 290 2.83 7.29 -10.22
N LEU A 291 3.61 6.27 -9.82
CA LEU A 291 3.16 5.21 -8.92
C LEU A 291 2.71 5.70 -7.53
N ARG A 292 3.39 6.69 -6.95
CA ARG A 292 3.02 7.23 -5.63
C ARG A 292 1.57 7.72 -5.61
N GLN A 293 1.19 8.55 -6.59
CA GLN A 293 -0.16 9.11 -6.67
C GLN A 293 -1.23 8.02 -6.81
N ILE A 294 -0.91 6.95 -7.57
CA ILE A 294 -1.79 5.79 -7.72
C ILE A 294 -2.00 5.10 -6.37
N VAL A 295 -0.92 4.78 -5.64
CA VAL A 295 -0.98 4.10 -4.34
C VAL A 295 -1.76 4.92 -3.32
N ASP A 296 -1.48 6.22 -3.22
CA ASP A 296 -2.20 7.13 -2.31
C ASP A 296 -3.70 7.20 -2.64
N SER A 297 -4.05 7.13 -3.93
CA SER A 297 -5.44 7.18 -4.39
C SER A 297 -6.23 5.92 -4.08
N ILE A 298 -5.59 4.75 -3.96
CA ILE A 298 -6.29 3.49 -3.62
C ILE A 298 -6.99 3.61 -2.26
N TYR A 299 -6.35 4.26 -1.28
CA TYR A 299 -6.94 4.47 0.04
C TYR A 299 -8.29 5.20 -0.01
N TRP A 300 -8.46 6.09 -1.00
CA TRP A 300 -9.65 6.91 -1.20
C TRP A 300 -10.72 6.25 -2.08
N CYS A 301 -10.56 4.98 -2.42
CA CYS A 301 -11.64 4.20 -3.01
C CYS A 301 -12.80 4.10 -2.02
N THR A 302 -14.03 4.23 -2.52
CA THR A 302 -15.24 4.14 -1.69
C THR A 302 -15.95 2.84 -1.99
N LEU A 303 -16.03 1.93 -1.01
CA LEU A 303 -16.78 0.68 -1.13
C LEU A 303 -18.28 0.96 -1.07
N TYR A 304 -19.04 0.39 -2.01
CA TYR A 304 -20.46 0.64 -2.14
C TYR A 304 -21.26 0.28 -0.88
N ASN A 305 -21.01 -0.92 -0.34
CA ASN A 305 -21.76 -1.45 0.81
C ASN A 305 -21.48 -0.70 2.12
N TYR A 306 -20.35 0.02 2.21
CA TYR A 306 -19.83 0.56 3.47
C TYR A 306 -19.60 2.08 3.47
N GLY A 307 -19.79 2.75 2.33
CA GLY A 307 -19.58 4.19 2.22
C GLY A 307 -18.12 4.60 2.41
N ASP A 308 -17.88 5.85 2.79
CA ASP A 308 -16.52 6.42 2.96
C ASP A 308 -15.82 5.82 4.19
N ARG A 309 -14.56 5.39 4.03
CA ARG A 309 -13.75 4.76 5.09
C ARG A 309 -13.62 5.65 6.33
N GLU A 310 -13.49 6.96 6.16
CA GLU A 310 -13.17 7.90 7.27
C GLU A 310 -14.42 8.52 7.91
N LYS A 311 -15.61 8.22 7.36
CA LYS A 311 -16.87 8.76 7.88
C LYS A 311 -17.66 7.68 8.60
N ASP A 312 -18.04 7.96 9.84
CA ASP A 312 -18.99 7.15 10.59
C ASP A 312 -20.42 7.47 10.13
N GLU A 313 -21.26 6.44 9.96
CA GLU A 313 -22.67 6.67 9.66
C GLU A 313 -23.48 6.91 10.96
N PRO A 314 -24.48 7.82 10.94
CA PRO A 314 -25.35 8.03 12.10
C PRO A 314 -26.10 6.75 12.46
N GLY A 315 -25.92 6.25 13.68
CA GLY A 315 -26.57 5.01 14.16
C GLY A 315 -25.79 3.72 13.87
N GLU A 316 -24.60 3.80 13.27
CA GLU A 316 -23.73 2.66 12.98
C GLU A 316 -23.29 1.96 14.28
N THR A 317 -23.62 0.67 14.39
CA THR A 317 -23.24 -0.18 15.52
C THR A 317 -21.74 -0.49 15.51
N GLU A 318 -21.15 -0.83 16.65
CA GLU A 318 -19.73 -1.26 16.71
C GLU A 318 -19.45 -2.46 15.78
N LYS A 319 -20.44 -3.34 15.59
CA LYS A 319 -20.34 -4.48 14.69
C LYS A 319 -20.19 -4.05 13.24
N GLU A 320 -21.03 -3.12 12.78
CA GLU A 320 -20.98 -2.59 11.41
C GLU A 320 -19.66 -1.84 11.15
N LYS A 321 -19.16 -1.08 12.13
CA LYS A 321 -17.85 -0.44 12.04
C LYS A 321 -16.71 -1.44 11.86
N ASN A 322 -16.73 -2.52 12.64
CA ASN A 322 -15.73 -3.60 12.54
C ASN A 322 -15.82 -4.34 11.19
N GLU A 323 -17.03 -4.57 10.68
CA GLU A 323 -17.24 -5.18 9.35
C GLU A 323 -16.72 -4.27 8.22
N LYS A 324 -16.99 -2.96 8.31
CA LYS A 324 -16.47 -1.96 7.38
C LYS A 324 -14.95 -1.90 7.39
N GLU A 325 -14.32 -1.83 8.57
CA GLU A 325 -12.87 -1.85 8.71
C GLU A 325 -12.27 -3.11 8.08
N THR A 326 -12.85 -4.28 8.37
CA THR A 326 -12.41 -5.57 7.82
C THR A 326 -12.56 -5.62 6.29
N ALA A 327 -13.65 -5.08 5.74
CA ALA A 327 -13.87 -5.03 4.30
C ALA A 327 -12.83 -4.15 3.60
N TYR A 328 -12.49 -3.00 4.19
CA TYR A 328 -11.46 -2.11 3.68
C TYR A 328 -10.04 -2.70 3.80
N GLU A 329 -9.72 -3.37 4.92
CA GLU A 329 -8.47 -4.12 5.04
C GLU A 329 -8.34 -5.18 3.95
N THR A 330 -9.42 -5.92 3.69
CA THR A 330 -9.44 -6.96 2.67
C THR A 330 -9.29 -6.38 1.27
N PHE A 331 -9.98 -5.27 0.97
CA PHE A 331 -9.80 -4.53 -0.28
C PHE A 331 -8.35 -4.07 -0.48
N ASP A 332 -7.73 -3.49 0.56
CA ASP A 332 -6.34 -3.03 0.48
C ASP A 332 -5.35 -4.18 0.24
N LEU A 333 -5.61 -5.35 0.83
CA LEU A 333 -4.82 -6.57 0.58
C LEU A 333 -4.91 -7.00 -0.88
N PHE A 334 -6.11 -7.02 -1.46
CA PHE A 334 -6.29 -7.38 -2.87
C PHE A 334 -5.74 -6.32 -3.82
N ALA A 335 -5.86 -5.03 -3.48
CA ALA A 335 -5.24 -3.96 -4.24
C ALA A 335 -3.70 -4.05 -4.19
N GLY A 336 -3.12 -4.32 -3.02
CA GLY A 336 -1.68 -4.55 -2.87
C GLY A 336 -1.19 -5.75 -3.68
N ARG A 337 -1.93 -6.87 -3.62
CA ARG A 337 -1.63 -8.07 -4.42
C ARG A 337 -1.75 -7.80 -5.92
N PHE A 338 -2.76 -7.05 -6.35
CA PHE A 338 -2.92 -6.64 -7.75
C PHE A 338 -1.72 -5.81 -8.23
N LEU A 339 -1.28 -4.83 -7.44
CA LEU A 339 -0.10 -4.06 -7.79
C LEU A 339 1.18 -4.91 -7.78
N GLN A 340 1.34 -5.86 -6.87
CA GLN A 340 2.53 -6.72 -6.87
C GLN A 340 2.58 -7.64 -8.11
N LEU A 341 1.48 -8.36 -8.38
CA LEU A 341 1.45 -9.40 -9.41
C LEU A 341 1.10 -8.88 -10.81
N PHE A 342 0.26 -7.84 -10.87
CA PHE A 342 -0.25 -7.18 -12.08
C PHE A 342 -0.74 -8.16 -13.16
N ASN A 343 -1.61 -9.09 -12.77
CA ASN A 343 -2.13 -10.14 -13.64
C ASN A 343 -3.65 -10.32 -13.53
N ARG A 344 -4.23 -11.11 -14.45
CA ARG A 344 -5.68 -11.31 -14.58
C ARG A 344 -6.36 -11.85 -13.32
N PRO A 345 -5.84 -12.88 -12.62
CA PRO A 345 -6.41 -13.33 -11.35
C PRO A 345 -6.42 -12.23 -10.28
N ALA A 346 -5.29 -11.55 -10.07
CA ALA A 346 -5.20 -10.50 -9.04
C ALA A 346 -6.08 -9.29 -9.36
N PHE A 347 -6.22 -8.94 -10.65
CA PHE A 347 -7.14 -7.90 -11.10
C PHE A 347 -8.61 -8.29 -10.84
N LYS A 348 -8.99 -9.54 -11.08
CA LYS A 348 -10.34 -10.03 -10.76
C LYS A 348 -10.65 -9.94 -9.27
N ASP A 349 -9.70 -10.31 -8.42
CA ASP A 349 -9.84 -10.19 -6.96
C ASP A 349 -10.02 -8.72 -6.53
N PHE A 350 -9.23 -7.81 -7.11
CA PHE A 350 -9.38 -6.36 -6.90
C PHE A 350 -10.75 -5.84 -7.38
N LEU A 351 -11.21 -6.29 -8.55
CA LEU A 351 -12.49 -5.88 -9.16
C LEU A 351 -13.71 -6.50 -8.46
N ALA A 352 -13.55 -7.59 -7.68
CA ALA A 352 -14.63 -8.22 -6.94
C ALA A 352 -15.29 -7.25 -5.93
N PHE A 353 -14.53 -6.28 -5.43
CA PHE A 353 -15.03 -5.22 -4.57
C PHE A 353 -15.75 -4.16 -5.40
N ARG A 354 -17.06 -4.01 -5.17
CA ARG A 354 -17.84 -2.91 -5.73
C ARG A 354 -17.40 -1.60 -5.11
N ALA A 355 -16.56 -0.87 -5.83
CA ALA A 355 -15.93 0.33 -5.36
C ALA A 355 -16.04 1.45 -6.39
N THR A 356 -16.03 2.70 -5.92
CA THR A 356 -15.82 3.86 -6.77
C THR A 356 -14.35 4.28 -6.70
N TYR A 357 -13.70 4.40 -7.85
CA TYR A 357 -12.27 4.68 -8.00
C TYR A 357 -11.99 6.18 -8.22
N PRO A 358 -10.99 6.77 -7.55
CA PRO A 358 -10.53 8.12 -7.89
C PRO A 358 -9.94 8.19 -9.32
N SER A 359 -10.02 9.36 -9.94
CA SER A 359 -9.57 9.59 -11.32
C SER A 359 -8.08 9.29 -11.55
N ALA A 360 -7.24 9.43 -10.52
CA ALA A 360 -5.83 9.07 -10.58
C ALA A 360 -5.57 7.59 -10.90
N LEU A 361 -6.54 6.69 -10.62
CA LEU A 361 -6.44 5.28 -11.00
C LEU A 361 -6.64 5.04 -12.51
N ARG A 362 -7.01 6.07 -13.29
CA ARG A 362 -7.13 6.00 -14.75
C ARG A 362 -5.86 5.46 -15.40
N LEU A 363 -4.69 5.97 -14.99
CA LEU A 363 -3.42 5.56 -15.56
C LEU A 363 -3.13 4.08 -15.29
N LEU A 364 -3.39 3.62 -14.06
CA LEU A 364 -3.21 2.22 -13.67
C LEU A 364 -4.11 1.28 -14.50
N LEU A 365 -5.39 1.63 -14.62
CA LEU A 365 -6.36 0.81 -15.36
C LEU A 365 -6.04 0.79 -16.86
N THR A 366 -5.68 1.94 -17.44
CA THR A 366 -5.28 2.03 -18.86
C THR A 366 -4.05 1.17 -19.12
N THR A 367 -3.01 1.30 -18.30
CA THR A 367 -1.78 0.48 -18.36
C THR A 367 -2.10 -1.02 -18.27
N TYR A 368 -3.02 -1.41 -17.38
CA TYR A 368 -3.41 -2.82 -17.25
C TYR A 368 -4.07 -3.37 -18.52
N PHE A 369 -5.02 -2.63 -19.09
CA PHE A 369 -5.77 -3.12 -20.25
C PHE A 369 -4.98 -3.04 -21.56
N GLU A 370 -4.23 -1.96 -21.77
CA GLU A 370 -3.42 -1.78 -22.97
C GLU A 370 -2.20 -2.71 -22.97
N ASP A 371 -1.41 -2.71 -21.89
CA ASP A 371 -0.14 -3.43 -21.90
C ASP A 371 -0.25 -4.88 -21.43
N MET A 372 -1.02 -5.17 -20.39
CA MET A 372 -1.11 -6.52 -19.82
C MET A 372 -2.16 -7.38 -20.52
N GLU A 373 -3.39 -6.87 -20.69
CA GLU A 373 -4.44 -7.60 -21.43
C GLU A 373 -4.27 -7.53 -22.95
N LYS A 374 -3.34 -6.69 -23.44
CA LYS A 374 -2.99 -6.47 -24.86
C LYS A 374 -4.19 -6.05 -25.70
N ILE A 375 -5.02 -5.16 -25.16
CA ILE A 375 -6.15 -4.57 -25.87
C ILE A 375 -5.66 -3.33 -26.60
N ASP A 376 -6.12 -3.10 -27.84
CA ASP A 376 -5.78 -1.89 -28.59
C ASP A 376 -6.21 -0.63 -27.80
N GLY A 377 -5.30 0.33 -27.66
CA GLY A 377 -5.53 1.57 -26.93
C GLY A 377 -6.71 2.38 -27.48
N LYS A 378 -7.04 2.26 -28.77
CA LYS A 378 -8.26 2.88 -29.33
C LYS A 378 -9.53 2.30 -28.70
N VAL A 379 -9.54 1.00 -28.47
CA VAL A 379 -10.66 0.26 -27.87
C VAL A 379 -10.76 0.57 -26.38
N VAL A 380 -9.61 0.65 -25.69
CA VAL A 380 -9.56 1.07 -24.28
C VAL A 380 -10.09 2.49 -24.10
N ASN A 381 -9.70 3.43 -24.98
CA ASN A 381 -10.24 4.79 -24.97
C ASN A 381 -11.74 4.84 -25.28
N SER A 382 -12.21 4.03 -26.24
CA SER A 382 -13.64 3.91 -26.56
C SER A 382 -14.44 3.36 -25.36
N ALA A 383 -13.92 2.33 -24.68
CA ALA A 383 -14.54 1.77 -23.49
C ALA A 383 -14.55 2.75 -22.30
N LYS A 384 -13.50 3.57 -22.18
CA LYS A 384 -13.42 4.65 -21.19
C LYS A 384 -14.52 5.69 -21.40
N GLU A 385 -14.76 6.13 -22.64
CA GLU A 385 -15.85 7.06 -22.94
C GLU A 385 -17.22 6.42 -22.65
N PHE A 386 -17.38 5.14 -22.94
CA PHE A 386 -18.61 4.42 -22.60
C PHE A 386 -18.83 4.35 -21.07
N GLY A 387 -17.80 3.99 -20.30
CA GLY A 387 -17.84 3.98 -18.84
C GLY A 387 -18.12 5.37 -18.25
N ARG A 388 -17.53 6.42 -18.84
CA ARG A 388 -17.77 7.81 -18.48
C ARG A 388 -19.24 8.19 -18.68
N TRP A 389 -19.81 7.86 -19.83
CA TRP A 389 -21.22 8.11 -20.13
C TRP A 389 -22.14 7.41 -19.12
N LEU A 390 -21.93 6.12 -18.85
CA LEU A 390 -22.71 5.37 -17.86
C LEU A 390 -22.62 5.98 -16.44
N ASN A 391 -21.44 6.48 -16.06
CA ASN A 391 -21.24 7.16 -14.79
C ASN A 391 -22.04 8.48 -14.70
N THR A 392 -22.14 9.21 -15.82
CA THR A 392 -22.97 10.41 -15.97
C THR A 392 -24.46 10.06 -15.94
N VAL A 393 -24.88 8.98 -16.61
CA VAL A 393 -26.27 8.47 -16.58
C VAL A 393 -26.69 8.20 -15.14
N ALA A 394 -25.88 7.47 -14.37
CA ALA A 394 -26.15 7.19 -12.97
C ALA A 394 -26.22 8.48 -12.11
N TYR A 395 -25.40 9.49 -12.42
CA TYR A 395 -25.46 10.78 -11.74
C TYR A 395 -26.76 11.54 -12.05
N ARG A 396 -27.18 11.59 -13.31
CA ARG A 396 -28.43 12.24 -13.74
C ARG A 396 -29.66 11.55 -13.14
N ALA A 397 -29.69 10.22 -13.18
CA ALA A 397 -30.76 9.42 -12.56
C ALA A 397 -30.85 9.67 -11.06
N ALA A 398 -29.71 9.74 -10.36
CA ALA A 398 -29.68 10.06 -8.93
C ALA A 398 -30.16 11.49 -8.63
N LYS A 399 -29.80 12.47 -9.46
CA LYS A 399 -30.29 13.84 -9.32
C LYS A 399 -31.82 13.89 -9.46
N LYS A 400 -32.37 13.22 -10.48
CA LYS A 400 -33.82 13.16 -10.73
C LYS A 400 -34.57 12.48 -9.58
N ALA A 401 -34.10 11.31 -9.12
CA ALA A 401 -34.73 10.61 -8.00
C ALA A 401 -34.77 11.44 -6.71
N LEU A 402 -33.71 12.22 -6.44
CA LEU A 402 -33.66 13.08 -5.25
C LEU A 402 -34.54 14.33 -5.39
N THR A 403 -34.63 14.93 -6.59
CA THR A 403 -35.56 16.04 -6.82
C THR A 403 -37.01 15.58 -6.65
N ASP A 404 -37.34 14.37 -7.10
CA ASP A 404 -38.67 13.77 -6.94
C ASP A 404 -38.99 13.50 -5.45
N GLU A 405 -37.98 13.18 -4.64
CA GLU A 405 -38.08 13.01 -3.18
C GLU A 405 -38.00 14.32 -2.37
N GLY A 406 -37.81 15.48 -3.02
CA GLY A 406 -37.63 16.78 -2.34
C GLY A 406 -36.35 16.89 -1.50
N LYS A 407 -35.35 16.04 -1.75
CA LYS A 407 -34.08 16.00 -1.01
C LYS A 407 -32.94 16.61 -1.82
N SER A 408 -32.05 17.33 -1.14
CA SER A 408 -30.94 18.06 -1.76
C SER A 408 -29.66 17.87 -0.94
N GLY A 409 -29.21 16.61 -0.80
CA GLY A 409 -27.98 16.26 -0.11
C GLY A 409 -26.90 15.76 -1.07
N ASP A 410 -25.70 16.34 -1.01
CA ASP A 410 -24.54 15.88 -1.79
C ASP A 410 -24.12 14.44 -1.42
N GLU A 411 -24.31 14.06 -0.16
CA GLU A 411 -24.03 12.72 0.35
C GLU A 411 -25.10 11.70 -0.04
N GLU A 412 -26.38 12.07 0.10
CA GLU A 412 -27.50 11.27 -0.38
C GLU A 412 -27.40 11.03 -1.89
N ARG A 413 -27.01 12.04 -2.67
CA ARG A 413 -26.77 11.90 -4.11
C ARG A 413 -25.69 10.88 -4.42
N ARG A 414 -24.61 10.82 -3.62
CA ARG A 414 -23.58 9.79 -3.79
C ARG A 414 -24.14 8.39 -3.49
N LYS A 415 -24.93 8.24 -2.42
CA LYS A 415 -25.57 6.96 -2.06
C LYS A 415 -26.54 6.49 -3.15
N VAL A 416 -27.41 7.37 -3.65
CA VAL A 416 -28.37 7.05 -4.72
C VAL A 416 -27.67 6.77 -6.06
N LYS A 417 -26.66 7.58 -6.44
CA LYS A 417 -25.84 7.32 -7.64
C LYS A 417 -25.22 5.93 -7.58
N ALA A 418 -24.69 5.55 -6.42
CA ALA A 418 -24.03 4.27 -6.29
C ALA A 418 -25.03 3.09 -6.42
N LYS A 419 -26.30 3.25 -6.01
CA LYS A 419 -27.37 2.26 -6.28
C LYS A 419 -27.56 2.03 -7.78
N PHE A 420 -27.66 3.10 -8.57
CA PHE A 420 -27.79 3.00 -10.02
C PHE A 420 -26.54 2.39 -10.68
N LEU A 421 -25.34 2.73 -10.21
CA LEU A 421 -24.11 2.09 -10.70
C LEU A 421 -24.12 0.56 -10.44
N VAL A 422 -24.63 0.12 -9.30
CA VAL A 422 -24.76 -1.30 -8.97
C VAL A 422 -25.78 -2.01 -9.84
N GLU A 423 -26.88 -1.35 -10.20
CA GLU A 423 -27.87 -1.90 -11.15
C GLU A 423 -27.23 -2.11 -12.54
N LEU A 424 -26.50 -1.11 -13.04
CA LEU A 424 -25.79 -1.18 -14.33
C LEU A 424 -24.71 -2.28 -14.30
N GLU A 425 -23.93 -2.36 -13.23
CA GLU A 425 -22.89 -3.39 -13.07
C GLU A 425 -23.50 -4.80 -12.97
N SER A 426 -24.61 -4.96 -12.25
CA SER A 426 -25.29 -6.26 -12.13
C SER A 426 -25.86 -6.71 -13.48
N SER A 427 -26.37 -5.77 -14.30
CA SER A 427 -26.79 -6.04 -15.67
C SER A 427 -25.60 -6.49 -16.54
N ALA A 428 -24.46 -5.80 -16.42
CA ALA A 428 -23.22 -6.17 -17.13
C ALA A 428 -22.71 -7.57 -16.76
N LEU A 429 -22.82 -7.95 -15.48
CA LEU A 429 -22.39 -9.25 -14.97
C LEU A 429 -23.32 -10.40 -15.41
N ALA A 430 -24.61 -10.12 -15.59
CA ALA A 430 -25.61 -11.12 -16.00
C ALA A 430 -25.51 -11.52 -17.48
N ALA A 431 -24.93 -10.67 -18.34
CA ALA A 431 -24.80 -10.92 -19.77
C ALA A 431 -23.85 -12.09 -20.08
N LYS A 432 -24.32 -13.09 -20.84
CA LYS A 432 -23.54 -14.28 -21.22
C LYS A 432 -22.68 -14.09 -22.47
N THR A 433 -23.07 -13.17 -23.34
CA THR A 433 -22.45 -12.88 -24.64
C THR A 433 -22.20 -11.38 -24.78
N GLY A 434 -21.34 -10.98 -25.71
CA GLY A 434 -20.94 -9.59 -25.88
C GLY A 434 -22.04 -8.68 -26.45
N ASP A 435 -22.87 -9.21 -27.36
CA ASP A 435 -24.10 -8.58 -27.83
C ASP A 435 -25.10 -8.33 -26.69
N ALA A 436 -25.33 -9.34 -25.85
CA ALA A 436 -26.19 -9.21 -24.68
C ALA A 436 -25.63 -8.19 -23.68
N LEU A 437 -24.30 -8.10 -23.52
CA LEU A 437 -23.64 -7.15 -22.64
C LEU A 437 -23.96 -5.71 -23.04
N ILE A 438 -23.74 -5.37 -24.31
CA ILE A 438 -23.98 -4.02 -24.81
C ILE A 438 -25.49 -3.70 -24.81
N ALA A 439 -26.33 -4.61 -25.32
CA ALA A 439 -27.77 -4.39 -25.41
C ALA A 439 -28.43 -4.18 -24.03
N GLN A 440 -28.09 -5.00 -23.03
CA GLN A 440 -28.66 -4.88 -21.68
C GLN A 440 -28.25 -3.56 -21.02
N ILE A 441 -26.97 -3.17 -21.15
CA ILE A 441 -26.44 -1.95 -20.53
C ILE A 441 -27.01 -0.70 -21.19
N ILE A 442 -27.02 -0.62 -22.52
CA ILE A 442 -27.59 0.52 -23.25
C ILE A 442 -29.08 0.65 -22.96
N THR A 443 -29.84 -0.45 -23.01
CA THR A 443 -31.28 -0.40 -22.75
C THR A 443 -31.57 0.09 -21.34
N ARG A 444 -30.82 -0.39 -20.33
CA ARG A 444 -30.96 0.06 -18.94
C ARG A 444 -30.55 1.53 -18.78
N ALA A 445 -29.40 1.92 -19.32
CA ALA A 445 -28.91 3.29 -19.23
C ALA A 445 -29.84 4.28 -19.95
N GLY A 446 -30.31 3.95 -21.15
CA GLY A 446 -31.26 4.74 -21.92
C GLY A 446 -32.57 4.96 -21.18
N ARG A 447 -33.11 3.92 -20.51
CA ARG A 447 -34.30 4.06 -19.64
C ARG A 447 -34.09 4.99 -18.44
N LEU A 448 -32.85 5.09 -17.94
CA LEU A 448 -32.52 5.90 -16.77
C LEU A 448 -32.29 7.38 -17.11
N SER A 449 -31.72 7.70 -18.29
CA SER A 449 -31.33 9.07 -18.65
C SER A 449 -32.03 9.65 -19.87
N ASN A 450 -32.77 8.86 -20.66
CA ASN A 450 -33.29 9.26 -21.98
C ASN A 450 -32.21 9.87 -22.89
N SER A 451 -30.99 9.35 -22.83
CA SER A 451 -29.87 9.80 -23.66
C SER A 451 -29.23 8.61 -24.34
N ASP A 452 -28.67 8.82 -25.52
CA ASP A 452 -27.90 7.80 -26.23
C ASP A 452 -26.43 7.78 -25.81
N ALA A 453 -25.77 6.66 -26.08
CA ALA A 453 -24.33 6.52 -25.90
C ALA A 453 -23.58 7.38 -26.92
N SER A 454 -22.44 7.94 -26.51
CA SER A 454 -21.60 8.74 -27.41
C SER A 454 -21.06 7.91 -28.58
N PHE A 455 -20.95 8.52 -29.76
CA PHE A 455 -20.31 7.91 -30.92
C PHE A 455 -18.87 7.46 -30.62
N ALA A 456 -18.17 8.13 -29.71
CA ALA A 456 -16.82 7.75 -29.27
C ALA A 456 -16.76 6.35 -28.62
N ALA A 457 -17.89 5.82 -28.14
CA ALA A 457 -17.99 4.47 -27.56
C ALA A 457 -18.22 3.36 -28.60
N SER A 458 -18.49 3.71 -29.87
CA SER A 458 -18.88 2.77 -30.94
C SER A 458 -17.90 1.62 -31.11
N LEU A 459 -16.60 1.93 -31.23
CA LEU A 459 -15.56 0.93 -31.47
C LEU A 459 -15.55 -0.18 -30.40
N PHE A 460 -15.64 0.18 -29.12
CA PHE A 460 -15.74 -0.81 -28.05
C PHE A 460 -17.02 -1.65 -28.16
N MET A 461 -18.15 -1.01 -28.46
CA MET A 461 -19.44 -1.70 -28.60
C MET A 461 -19.41 -2.72 -29.74
N GLU A 462 -18.90 -2.33 -30.91
CA GLU A 462 -18.77 -3.20 -32.08
C GLU A 462 -17.84 -4.39 -31.82
N GLN A 463 -16.70 -4.17 -31.19
CA GLN A 463 -15.76 -5.24 -30.86
C GLN A 463 -16.26 -6.20 -29.78
N ALA A 464 -17.03 -5.68 -28.82
CA ALA A 464 -17.70 -6.53 -27.84
C ALA A 464 -18.80 -7.38 -28.51
N MET A 465 -19.59 -6.79 -29.42
CA MET A 465 -20.68 -7.47 -30.11
C MET A 465 -20.19 -8.53 -31.13
N SER A 466 -19.14 -8.21 -31.89
CA SER A 466 -18.55 -9.12 -32.89
C SER A 466 -17.79 -10.30 -32.28
N GLY A 467 -17.44 -10.22 -30.99
CA GLY A 467 -16.66 -11.24 -30.29
C GLY A 467 -15.14 -11.12 -30.49
N GLU A 468 -14.66 -10.08 -31.19
CA GLU A 468 -13.23 -9.75 -31.27
C GLU A 468 -12.64 -9.51 -29.87
N LEU A 469 -13.43 -8.92 -28.96
CA LEU A 469 -13.08 -8.79 -27.56
C LEU A 469 -13.78 -9.87 -26.72
N GLU A 470 -12.98 -10.71 -26.05
CA GLU A 470 -13.49 -11.75 -25.14
C GLU A 470 -14.46 -11.13 -24.10
N VAL A 471 -15.67 -11.69 -23.97
CA VAL A 471 -16.74 -11.16 -23.11
C VAL A 471 -16.27 -10.86 -21.69
N GLY A 472 -15.42 -11.75 -21.13
CA GLY A 472 -14.85 -11.54 -19.80
C GLY A 472 -13.93 -10.32 -19.70
N LYS A 473 -13.15 -10.03 -20.75
CA LYS A 473 -12.29 -8.84 -20.83
C LYS A 473 -13.13 -7.59 -21.06
N ALA A 474 -14.09 -7.63 -21.99
CA ALA A 474 -15.02 -6.54 -22.27
C ALA A 474 -15.77 -6.10 -21.00
N ARG A 475 -16.29 -7.08 -20.25
CA ARG A 475 -16.99 -6.84 -18.98
C ARG A 475 -16.06 -6.18 -17.95
N ASN A 476 -14.87 -6.74 -17.75
CA ASN A 476 -13.90 -6.21 -16.79
C ASN A 476 -13.47 -4.77 -17.13
N LEU A 477 -13.20 -4.51 -18.42
CA LEU A 477 -12.85 -3.20 -18.97
C LEU A 477 -13.94 -2.17 -18.68
N LEU A 478 -15.18 -2.51 -19.03
CA LEU A 478 -16.33 -1.64 -18.82
C LEU A 478 -16.58 -1.34 -17.35
N ILE A 479 -16.58 -2.37 -16.49
CA ILE A 479 -16.83 -2.21 -15.06
C ILE A 479 -15.73 -1.34 -14.42
N ALA A 480 -14.47 -1.53 -14.81
CA ALA A 480 -13.36 -0.75 -14.27
C ALA A 480 -13.51 0.75 -14.57
N PHE A 481 -13.86 1.12 -15.81
CA PHE A 481 -14.06 2.52 -16.18
C PHE A 481 -15.40 3.10 -15.72
N LEU A 482 -16.46 2.28 -15.63
CA LEU A 482 -17.74 2.67 -15.01
C LEU A 482 -17.54 3.17 -13.57
N ARG A 483 -16.67 2.49 -12.83
CA ARG A 483 -16.36 2.78 -11.42
C ARG A 483 -15.45 4.00 -11.24
N LEU A 484 -14.84 4.52 -12.30
CA LEU A 484 -13.92 5.67 -12.24
C LEU A 484 -14.68 6.99 -12.04
N ARG A 485 -14.21 7.84 -11.12
CA ARG A 485 -14.74 9.20 -10.95
C ARG A 485 -14.21 10.12 -12.04
N GLN A 486 -15.07 11.04 -12.48
CA GLN A 486 -14.69 12.14 -13.35
C GLN A 486 -13.93 13.23 -12.56
N ASN A 487 -12.99 13.90 -13.23
CA ASN A 487 -12.36 15.09 -12.69
C ASN A 487 -13.37 16.24 -12.64
N LYS A 488 -13.28 17.11 -11.62
CA LYS A 488 -14.14 18.30 -11.49
C LYS A 488 -14.03 19.23 -12.72
N GLU A 489 -12.84 19.33 -13.32
CA GLU A 489 -12.58 20.13 -14.53
C GLU A 489 -13.30 19.55 -15.76
N GLU A 490 -13.19 18.24 -16.00
CA GLU A 490 -13.90 17.52 -17.07
C GLU A 490 -15.44 17.53 -16.88
N SER A 491 -15.91 17.81 -15.67
CA SER A 491 -17.34 17.95 -15.35
C SER A 491 -17.87 19.31 -15.81
N ALA A 492 -17.06 20.37 -15.74
CA ALA A 492 -17.45 21.75 -16.01
C ALA A 492 -17.62 22.03 -17.51
N GLU A 493 -16.74 21.48 -18.36
CA GLU A 493 -16.83 21.61 -19.83
C GLU A 493 -18.14 21.00 -20.38
N GLN A 494 -18.66 19.93 -19.76
CA GLN A 494 -19.91 19.29 -20.19
C GLN A 494 -21.19 19.98 -19.70
N PHE A 495 -21.13 20.78 -18.63
CA PHE A 495 -22.26 21.63 -18.25
C PHE A 495 -22.46 22.77 -19.26
N ALA A 496 -21.39 23.20 -19.95
CA ALA A 496 -21.47 24.16 -21.04
C ALA A 496 -22.06 23.53 -22.32
N ASP A 497 -21.61 22.33 -22.72
CA ASP A 497 -22.11 21.68 -23.95
C ASP A 497 -23.58 21.23 -23.88
N ASN A 498 -24.09 20.82 -22.71
CA ASN A 498 -25.51 20.42 -22.58
C ASN A 498 -26.47 21.61 -22.33
N SER A 499 -25.97 22.81 -22.05
CA SER A 499 -26.82 24.01 -21.92
C SER A 499 -27.00 24.77 -23.24
N GLY A 500 -26.17 24.48 -24.25
CA GLY A 500 -26.26 25.08 -25.60
C GLY A 500 -27.27 24.44 -26.56
N GLN A 501 -27.83 23.26 -26.25
CA GLN A 501 -28.79 22.55 -27.13
C GLN A 501 -30.27 22.74 -26.75
N ALA A 502 -30.58 23.67 -25.84
CA ALA A 502 -31.96 23.93 -25.39
C ALA A 502 -32.57 25.24 -25.93
N SER A 503 -31.98 25.84 -26.98
CA SER A 503 -32.49 27.07 -27.59
C SER A 503 -32.44 27.06 -29.12
N GLU A 504 -33.15 26.12 -29.75
CA GLU A 504 -33.67 26.34 -31.10
C GLU A 504 -35.18 26.12 -31.02
N GLN A 505 -35.91 27.23 -30.90
CA GLN A 505 -37.36 27.25 -31.02
C GLN A 505 -37.73 26.93 -32.47
N GLU A 506 -38.27 25.74 -32.71
CA GLU A 506 -39.08 25.45 -33.89
C GLU A 506 -40.22 26.47 -33.95
N THR A 507 -40.15 27.39 -34.91
CA THR A 507 -41.26 28.27 -35.27
C THR A 507 -42.10 27.53 -36.31
N ASP A 508 -43.17 26.91 -35.83
CA ASP A 508 -44.16 26.19 -36.62
C ASP A 508 -44.97 27.18 -37.48
N TYR A 509 -44.81 27.09 -38.81
CA TYR A 509 -45.63 27.80 -39.80
C TYR A 509 -46.40 26.79 -40.65
N SER A 510 -47.47 26.21 -40.11
CA SER A 510 -48.56 25.69 -40.95
C SER A 510 -49.79 25.29 -40.16
N ASN A 511 -50.73 26.22 -40.03
CA ASN A 511 -52.16 25.95 -40.09
C ASN A 511 -52.76 26.85 -41.19
N ILE A 512 -52.80 26.29 -42.40
CA ILE A 512 -53.98 26.24 -43.28
C ILE A 512 -54.32 24.76 -43.41
#